data_AF-A0A0D0D3X5-F1
#
_entry.id   AF-A0A0D0D3X5-F1
#
_cell.length_a   1.000
_cell.length_b   1.000
_cell.length_c   1.000
_cell.angle_alpha   90.00
_cell.angle_beta   90.00
_cell.angle_gamma   90.00
#
_symmetry.space_group_name_H-M   'P 1'
#
loop_
_entity.id
_entity.type
_entity.pdbx_description
1 polymer ?
#
loop_
_entity_poly.entity_id
_entity_poly.type
_entity_poly.pdbx_seq_one_letter_code
_entity_poly.pdbx_strand_id
1 'polypeptide(L)'
;MALIKRLEAAKNPYILIYVARPESVLAHNGRAKCYALPAMIAVLDKESTFIEHLHQKVKEHTQKQIMSEKDVVALNIQVSHTHKAKQNVEQQLEGEWRENANL
;
A
#
# COMPACT_ATOMS: atom_id res chain seq x y z
N MET A 1 9.50 -20.04 4.28
CA MET A 1 10.51 -20.88 3.59
C MET A 1 9.94 -22.14 2.94
N ALA A 2 8.91 -22.80 3.48
CA ALA A 2 8.39 -24.06 2.92
C ALA A 2 7.84 -23.96 1.49
N LEU A 3 7.20 -22.85 1.12
CA LEU A 3 6.64 -22.64 -0.22
C LEU A 3 7.73 -22.55 -1.31
N ILE A 4 8.83 -21.84 -1.02
CA ILE A 4 9.94 -21.65 -1.96
C ILE A 4 10.58 -23.00 -2.28
N LYS A 5 10.80 -23.85 -1.27
CA LYS A 5 11.33 -25.21 -1.45
C LYS A 5 10.41 -26.11 -2.29
N ARG A 6 9.09 -25.94 -2.17
CA ARG A 6 8.10 -26.69 -2.98
C ARG A 6 8.07 -26.24 -4.43
N LEU A 7 8.21 -24.94 -4.68
CA LEU A 7 8.30 -24.41 -6.04
C LEU A 7 9.60 -24.84 -6.72
N GLU A 8 10.71 -24.85 -5.99
CA GLU A 8 12.03 -25.28 -6.47
C GLU A 8 12.02 -26.75 -6.94
N ALA A 9 11.28 -27.61 -6.22
CA ALA A 9 11.07 -29.01 -6.61
C ALA A 9 10.24 -29.17 -7.91
N ALA A 10 9.47 -28.15 -8.32
CA ALA A 10 8.57 -28.23 -9.47
C ALA A 10 9.27 -28.00 -10.84
N LYS A 11 10.60 -27.81 -10.87
CA LYS A 11 11.47 -27.69 -12.07
C LYS A 11 11.07 -26.63 -13.14
N ASN A 12 10.01 -25.87 -12.94
CA ASN A 12 9.63 -24.79 -13.84
C ASN A 12 10.37 -23.50 -13.47
N PRO A 13 10.87 -22.72 -14.45
CA PRO A 13 11.45 -21.42 -14.16
C PRO A 13 10.37 -20.47 -13.63
N TYR A 14 10.58 -19.93 -12.43
CA TYR A 14 9.71 -18.93 -11.79
C TYR A 14 10.54 -17.83 -11.14
N ILE A 15 9.96 -16.63 -11.05
CA ILE A 15 10.48 -15.49 -10.31
C ILE A 15 9.45 -15.16 -9.22
N LEU A 16 9.88 -15.13 -7.95
CA LEU A 16 9.01 -14.82 -6.82
C LEU A 16 9.42 -13.47 -6.22
N ILE A 17 8.65 -12.43 -6.51
CA ILE A 17 8.96 -11.07 -6.09
C ILE A 17 8.22 -10.77 -4.78
N TYR A 18 8.95 -10.53 -3.68
CA TYR A 18 8.35 -10.03 -2.44
C TYR A 18 8.61 -8.54 -2.29
N VAL A 19 7.61 -7.76 -2.64
CA VAL A 19 7.63 -6.33 -2.38
C VAL A 19 7.14 -6.07 -0.96
N ALA A 20 7.94 -5.36 -0.16
CA ALA A 20 7.51 -4.92 1.17
C ALA A 20 6.33 -3.93 1.06
N ARG A 21 5.62 -3.65 2.15
CA ARG A 21 4.51 -2.67 2.12
C ARG A 21 4.98 -1.33 1.55
N PRO A 22 4.09 -0.53 0.91
CA PRO A 22 4.43 0.79 0.36
C PRO A 22 5.31 1.65 1.27
N GLU A 23 4.97 1.73 2.56
CA GLU A 23 5.70 2.52 3.55
C GLU A 23 7.12 1.99 3.77
N SER A 24 7.28 0.67 3.69
CA SER A 24 8.57 -0.01 3.85
C SER A 24 9.45 0.08 2.60
N VAL A 25 8.89 0.25 1.41
CA VAL A 25 9.66 0.46 0.17
C VAL A 25 10.15 1.91 0.07
N LEU A 26 9.38 2.85 0.62
CA LEU A 26 9.66 4.28 0.53
C LEU A 26 10.56 4.79 1.65
N ALA A 27 10.71 4.04 2.75
CA ALA A 27 11.65 4.36 3.82
C ALA A 27 13.08 4.50 3.29
N HIS A 28 13.91 5.33 3.93
CA HIS A 28 15.30 5.59 3.52
C HIS A 28 16.15 4.31 3.38
N ASN A 29 15.88 3.30 4.23
CA ASN A 29 16.53 1.97 4.19
C ASN A 29 15.62 0.87 3.65
N GLY A 30 14.50 1.24 3.02
CA GLY A 30 13.53 0.33 2.45
C GLY A 30 14.10 -0.42 1.26
N ARG A 31 14.01 -1.76 1.26
CA ARG A 31 14.45 -2.58 0.13
C ARG A 31 13.36 -3.55 -0.29
N ALA A 32 13.05 -3.59 -1.58
CA ALA A 32 12.26 -4.68 -2.14
C ALA A 32 13.16 -5.94 -2.17
N LYS A 33 12.67 -7.06 -1.63
CA LYS A 33 13.41 -8.32 -1.64
C LYS A 33 12.83 -9.21 -2.72
N CYS A 34 13.57 -9.44 -3.79
CA CYS A 34 13.16 -10.41 -4.80
C CYS A 34 13.90 -11.73 -4.61
N TYR A 35 13.18 -12.82 -4.74
CA TYR A 35 13.72 -14.18 -4.75
C TYR A 35 13.52 -14.76 -6.15
N ALA A 36 14.60 -14.85 -6.91
CA ALA A 36 14.62 -15.60 -8.16
C ALA A 36 15.22 -17.00 -7.91
N LEU A 37 14.82 -17.98 -8.72
CA LEU A 37 15.48 -19.29 -8.75
C LEU A 37 16.96 -19.15 -9.15
N PRO A 38 17.88 -19.96 -8.61
CA PRO A 38 19.29 -19.94 -8.99
C PRO A 38 19.52 -20.10 -10.51
N ALA A 39 18.73 -20.95 -11.18
CA ALA A 39 18.81 -21.13 -12.63
C ALA A 39 18.41 -19.87 -13.42
N MET A 40 17.52 -19.04 -12.87
CA MET A 40 17.15 -17.74 -13.44
C MET A 40 18.23 -16.70 -13.16
N ILE A 41 18.81 -16.69 -11.95
CA ILE A 41 19.93 -15.81 -11.59
C ILE A 41 21.13 -16.06 -12.51
N ALA A 42 21.43 -17.33 -12.81
CA ALA A 42 22.50 -17.73 -13.72
C ALA A 42 22.31 -17.24 -15.17
N VAL A 43 21.07 -17.01 -15.60
CA VAL A 43 20.76 -16.44 -16.92
C VAL A 43 20.73 -14.91 -16.88
N LEU A 44 20.36 -14.34 -15.73
CA LEU A 44 20.25 -12.89 -15.56
C LEU A 44 21.60 -12.19 -15.37
N ASP A 45 22.68 -12.94 -15.11
CA ASP A 45 24.14 -12.62 -15.13
C ASP A 45 24.59 -11.36 -14.34
N LYS A 46 23.65 -10.58 -13.80
CA LYS A 46 23.85 -9.37 -13.02
C LYS A 46 22.70 -9.22 -12.02
N GLU A 47 22.67 -10.15 -11.07
CA GLU A 47 21.68 -10.22 -9.99
C GLU A 47 21.47 -8.86 -9.30
N SER A 48 22.54 -8.08 -9.08
CA SER A 48 22.47 -6.75 -8.48
C SER A 48 21.65 -5.76 -9.32
N THR A 49 21.95 -5.63 -10.62
CA THR A 49 21.28 -4.65 -11.48
C THR A 49 19.80 -4.96 -11.71
N PHE A 50 19.43 -6.24 -11.79
CA PHE A 50 18.02 -6.62 -11.94
C PHE A 50 17.20 -6.23 -10.70
N ILE A 51 17.73 -6.54 -9.51
CA ILE A 51 17.05 -6.28 -8.23
C ILE A 51 16.96 -4.77 -7.99
N GLU A 52 18.01 -4.01 -8.32
CA GLU A 52 18.01 -2.54 -8.26
C GLU A 52 16.97 -1.91 -9.19
N HIS A 53 16.94 -2.32 -10.47
CA HIS A 53 15.94 -1.84 -11.42
C HIS A 53 14.52 -2.20 -11.01
N LEU A 54 14.30 -3.41 -10.50
CA LEU A 54 13.02 -3.84 -9.98
C LEU A 54 12.59 -2.98 -8.77
N HIS A 55 13.50 -2.75 -7.83
CA HIS A 55 13.23 -1.90 -6.67
C HIS A 55 12.87 -0.47 -7.10
N GLN A 56 13.60 0.10 -8.06
CA GLN A 56 13.32 1.43 -8.60
C GLN A 56 11.94 1.51 -9.26
N LYS A 57 11.56 0.52 -10.08
CA LYS A 57 10.23 0.47 -10.73
C LYS A 57 9.09 0.38 -9.72
N VAL A 58 9.27 -0.45 -8.70
CA VAL A 58 8.29 -0.56 -7.61
C VAL A 58 8.18 0.75 -6.84
N LYS A 59 9.30 1.42 -6.55
CA LYS A 59 9.33 2.69 -5.84
C LYS A 59 8.59 3.78 -6.62
N GLU A 60 8.87 3.92 -7.91
CA GLU A 60 8.18 4.85 -8.81
C GLU A 60 6.67 4.58 -8.87
N HIS A 61 6.27 3.32 -9.00
CA HIS A 61 4.86 2.95 -9.02
C HIS A 61 4.16 3.28 -7.69
N THR A 62 4.81 2.97 -6.57
CA THR A 62 4.28 3.24 -5.23
C THR A 62 4.14 4.74 -4.99
N GLN A 63 5.12 5.55 -5.40
CA GLN A 63 5.06 7.01 -5.31
C GLN A 63 3.87 7.59 -6.09
N LYS A 64 3.52 7.02 -7.25
CA LYS A 64 2.36 7.46 -8.04
C LYS A 64 1.01 7.12 -7.39
N GLN A 65 0.98 6.15 -6.49
CA GLN A 65 -0.25 5.76 -5.78
C GLN A 65 -0.47 6.57 -4.50
N ILE A 66 0.56 7.27 -4.01
CA ILE A 66 0.43 8.11 -2.82
C ILE A 66 -0.15 9.45 -3.25
N MET A 67 -1.30 9.80 -2.67
CA MET A 67 -1.90 11.12 -2.81
C MET A 67 -0.89 12.19 -2.40
N SER A 68 -0.83 13.29 -3.16
CA SER A 68 0.06 14.39 -2.78
C SER A 68 -0.35 14.94 -1.42
N GLU A 69 0.58 15.55 -0.69
CA GLU A 69 0.28 16.18 0.61
C GLU A 69 -0.88 17.19 0.49
N LYS A 70 -0.95 17.92 -0.63
CA LYS A 70 -2.05 18.84 -0.94
C LYS A 70 -3.39 18.11 -1.05
N ASP A 71 -3.43 16.98 -1.73
CA ASP A 71 -4.65 16.19 -1.90
C ASP A 71 -5.09 15.53 -0.60
N VAL A 72 -4.14 15.08 0.22
CA VAL A 72 -4.41 14.55 1.57
C VAL A 72 -5.02 15.62 2.47
N VAL A 73 -4.46 16.84 2.46
CA VAL A 73 -4.99 17.96 3.24
C VAL A 73 -6.38 18.36 2.75
N ALA A 74 -6.60 18.46 1.43
CA ALA A 74 -7.90 18.78 0.86
C ALA A 74 -8.97 17.73 1.24
N LEU A 75 -8.62 16.45 1.15
CA LEU A 75 -9.51 15.36 1.56
C LEU A 75 -9.85 15.43 3.06
N ASN A 76 -8.86 15.70 3.91
CA ASN A 76 -9.08 15.83 5.35
C ASN A 76 -10.01 17.01 5.69
N ILE A 77 -9.87 18.14 4.99
CA ILE A 77 -10.77 19.29 5.11
C ILE A 77 -12.20 18.85 4.75
N GLN A 78 -12.38 18.16 3.61
CA GLN A 78 -13.69 17.70 3.15
C GLN A 78 -14.34 16.72 4.14
N VAL A 79 -13.57 15.77 4.67
CA VAL A 79 -14.04 14.82 5.70
C VAL A 79 -14.45 15.56 6.97
N SER A 80 -13.65 16.53 7.42
CA SER A 80 -13.96 17.34 8.60
C SER A 80 -15.25 18.13 8.45
N HIS A 81 -15.47 18.77 7.29
CA HIS A 81 -16.74 19.45 6.99
C HIS A 81 -17.94 18.49 6.98
N THR A 82 -17.77 17.34 6.35
CA THR A 82 -18.83 16.31 6.27
C THR A 82 -19.18 15.78 7.66
N HIS A 83 -18.17 15.58 8.52
CA HIS A 83 -18.36 15.11 9.89
C HIS A 83 -19.10 16.14 10.75
N LYS A 84 -18.73 17.42 10.64
CA LYS A 84 -19.45 18.51 11.33
C LYS A 84 -20.90 18.63 10.87
N ALA A 85 -21.15 18.53 9.56
CA ALA A 85 -22.50 18.56 9.02
C ALA A 85 -23.34 17.39 9.56
N LYS A 86 -22.77 16.19 9.61
CA LYS A 86 -23.43 15.02 10.20
C LYS A 86 -23.77 15.23 11.67
N GLN A 87 -22.83 15.71 12.48
CA GLN A 87 -23.06 15.98 13.91
C GLN A 87 -24.17 17.01 14.12
N ASN A 88 -24.22 18.07 13.31
CA ASN A 88 -25.27 19.08 13.42
C ASN A 88 -26.66 18.49 13.13
N VAL A 89 -26.77 17.61 12.13
CA VAL A 89 -28.04 16.93 11.80
C VAL A 89 -28.44 15.95 12.92
N GLU A 90 -27.49 15.20 13.48
CA GLU A 90 -27.75 14.29 14.60
C GLU A 90 -28.24 15.07 15.84
N GLN A 91 -27.66 16.23 16.14
CA GLN A 91 -28.10 17.09 17.24
C GLN A 91 -29.50 17.70 17.01
N GLN A 92 -29.81 18.10 15.79
CA GLN A 92 -31.15 18.60 15.44
C GLN A 92 -32.20 17.51 15.60
N LEU A 93 -31.93 16.29 15.10
CA LEU A 93 -32.80 15.14 15.29
C LEU A 93 -32.96 14.83 16.79
N GLU A 94 -31.88 14.75 17.58
CA GLU A 94 -32.01 14.53 19.02
C GLU A 94 -32.84 15.61 19.74
N GLY A 95 -32.77 16.86 19.29
CA GLY A 95 -33.62 17.96 19.76
C GLY A 95 -35.09 17.73 19.46
N GLU A 96 -35.42 17.45 18.19
CA GLU A 96 -36.79 17.19 17.72
C GLU A 96 -37.43 15.97 18.41
N TRP A 97 -36.64 14.91 18.65
CA TRP A 97 -37.11 13.72 19.36
C TRP A 97 -37.39 14.00 20.84
N ARG A 98 -36.60 14.88 21.49
CA ARG A 98 -36.84 15.30 22.88
C ARG A 98 -38.03 16.25 23.01
N GLU A 99 -38.26 17.12 22.03
CA GLU A 99 -39.46 17.96 22.00
C GLU A 99 -40.73 17.14 21.80
N ASN A 100 -40.72 16.19 20.86
CA ASN A 100 -41.86 15.29 20.63
C ASN A 100 -42.13 14.31 21.78
N ALA A 101 -41.12 13.95 22.58
CA ALA A 101 -41.30 13.07 23.75
C ALA A 101 -41.85 13.79 25.00
N ASN A 102 -41.84 15.13 25.01
CA ASN A 102 -42.35 15.96 26.10
C ASN A 102 -43.75 16.56 25.80
N LEU A 103 -44.36 16.20 24.67
CA LEU A 103 -45.74 16.49 24.27
C LEU A 103 -46.61 15.24 24.49
#